data_AF-A0A1C3F167-F1
#
_entry.id   AF-A0A1C3F167-F1
#
_cell.length_a   1.000
_cell.length_b   1.000
_cell.length_c   1.000
_cell.angle_alpha   90.00
_cell.angle_beta   90.00
_cell.angle_gamma   90.00
#
_symmetry.space_group_name_H-M   'P 1'
#
loop_
_entity.id
_entity.type
_entity.pdbx_description
1 polymer ?
#
loop_
_entity_poly.entity_id
_entity_poly.type
_entity_poly.pdbx_seq_one_letter_code
_entity_poly.pdbx_strand_id
1 'polypeptide(L)'
;MAIWNNEQEAREQIKALVAKYYRNFKEKNEPYHDGERITYAARVFDEKEMCALTDATLDFWLTTGRFADQFEKEFAAWIGVKHAHLVNSGSSANLIAFMTLTAPELGDRQIKRGDEVITVACGFPTTVTPVIQYGAIPVFVDVTVPQYNIDVTKLEAALSEKTKAVMIAHTLGNPFDLSAMKAFCDKHNLWLVEDNCDALGTQYTINGETRFTGTWGDIGTSSFYPPHHMTMGEGGCVYTNNPKLHRLILSFRDWGRDCICPSGRDNFCGHRFDGQYGELPQGYDHKYVYSHFGYNLKVTDMQAAIGCEQLKKFPSFIEHRRHNWDSLYKALEGVQDKIILPAPAENSRPSWFGFLISVNPESGLKRNDVTRYIEEHNVQTRLLFSGNLIKHPCFDQIRSTDAYRIAGSLDNTEFIMNNTFWVGVYPGMTDEMIDYMAKTIIEAVLEG
;
A
#
# COMPACT_ATOMS: atom_id res chain seq x y z
N MET A 1 23.36 -11.61 39.55
CA MET A 1 22.61 -10.69 38.66
C MET A 1 23.60 -9.68 38.13
N ALA A 2 23.52 -9.30 36.86
CA ALA A 2 24.33 -8.20 36.35
C ALA A 2 23.99 -6.93 37.14
N ILE A 3 24.99 -6.23 37.65
CA ILE A 3 24.84 -4.92 38.29
C ILE A 3 25.21 -3.92 37.21
N TRP A 4 24.23 -3.19 36.67
CA TRP A 4 24.46 -2.12 35.70
C TRP A 4 24.73 -0.80 36.41
N ASN A 5 25.64 0.03 35.90
CA ASN A 5 25.98 1.32 36.52
C ASN A 5 24.98 2.43 36.15
N ASN A 6 24.32 2.32 34.99
CA ASN A 6 23.25 3.22 34.53
C ASN A 6 22.36 2.55 33.47
N GLU A 7 21.27 3.21 33.08
CA GLU A 7 20.30 2.70 32.10
C GLU A 7 20.91 2.52 30.70
N GLN A 8 21.79 3.43 30.27
CA GLN A 8 22.44 3.35 28.95
C GLN A 8 23.28 2.06 28.83
N GLU A 9 24.07 1.75 29.85
CA GLU A 9 24.84 0.50 29.91
C GLU A 9 23.93 -0.73 29.87
N ALA A 10 22.82 -0.71 30.62
CA ALA A 10 21.84 -1.79 30.61
C ALA A 10 21.25 -2.00 29.20
N ARG A 11 20.85 -0.93 28.52
CA ARG A 11 20.31 -0.95 27.15
C ARG A 11 21.31 -1.53 26.15
N GLU A 12 22.58 -1.13 26.23
CA GLU A 12 23.64 -1.62 25.36
C GLU A 12 23.87 -3.13 25.54
N GLN A 13 23.94 -3.62 26.78
CA GLN A 13 24.11 -5.05 27.06
C GLN A 13 22.90 -5.86 26.60
N ILE A 14 21.67 -5.39 26.84
CA ILE A 14 20.45 -6.07 26.40
C ILE A 14 20.41 -6.16 24.86
N LYS A 15 20.69 -5.06 24.15
CA LYS A 15 20.73 -5.06 22.68
C LYS A 15 21.84 -5.96 22.12
N ALA A 16 22.99 -6.03 22.78
CA ALA A 16 24.05 -6.97 22.39
C ALA A 16 23.60 -8.43 22.51
N LEU A 17 22.84 -8.79 23.55
CA LEU A 17 22.26 -10.12 23.69
C LEU A 17 21.18 -10.40 22.64
N VAL A 18 20.35 -9.40 22.30
CA VAL A 18 19.35 -9.50 21.21
C VAL A 18 20.04 -9.72 19.86
N ALA A 19 21.10 -8.97 19.56
CA ALA A 19 21.87 -9.15 18.33
C ALA A 19 22.52 -10.53 18.26
N LYS A 20 23.07 -11.02 19.38
CA LYS A 20 23.60 -12.39 19.48
C LYS A 20 22.50 -13.44 19.26
N TYR A 21 21.30 -13.23 19.80
CA TYR A 21 20.16 -14.11 19.57
C TYR A 21 19.78 -14.15 18.08
N TYR A 22 19.72 -13.01 17.42
CA TYR A 22 19.45 -12.95 15.97
C TYR A 22 20.46 -13.79 15.18
N ARG A 23 21.76 -13.57 15.38
CA ARG A 23 22.82 -14.30 14.66
C ARG A 23 22.80 -15.81 14.91
N ASN A 24 22.47 -16.21 16.14
CA ASN A 24 22.46 -17.63 16.50
C ASN A 24 21.20 -18.39 16.03
N PHE A 25 20.06 -17.71 15.85
CA PHE A 25 18.76 -18.39 15.72
C PHE A 25 17.87 -17.87 14.59
N LYS A 26 18.17 -16.72 13.99
CA LYS A 26 17.31 -16.05 13.01
C LYS A 26 18.03 -15.73 11.70
N GLU A 27 19.32 -15.43 11.75
CA GLU A 27 20.14 -15.24 10.56
C GLU A 27 20.16 -16.54 9.76
N LYS A 28 19.75 -16.46 8.49
CA LYS A 28 19.77 -17.58 7.56
C LYS A 28 20.99 -17.41 6.65
N ASN A 29 21.92 -18.36 6.74
CA ASN A 29 23.14 -18.39 5.92
C ASN A 29 23.23 -19.65 5.04
N GLU A 30 22.18 -20.48 5.01
CA GLU A 30 22.15 -21.68 4.20
C GLU A 30 21.80 -21.34 2.75
N PRO A 31 22.54 -21.87 1.76
CA PRO A 31 22.22 -21.68 0.35
C PRO A 31 20.90 -22.38 0.00
N TYR A 32 20.19 -21.86 -1.01
CA TYR A 32 18.99 -22.50 -1.52
C TYR A 32 19.31 -23.85 -2.18
N HIS A 33 18.42 -24.82 -2.00
CA HIS A 33 18.46 -26.10 -2.70
C HIS A 33 17.17 -26.35 -3.49
N ASP A 34 17.29 -26.87 -4.71
CA ASP A 34 16.15 -27.18 -5.58
C ASP A 34 15.06 -27.99 -4.85
N GLY A 35 13.82 -27.52 -4.96
CA GLY A 35 12.65 -28.12 -4.32
C GLY A 35 12.36 -27.60 -2.92
N GLU A 36 13.23 -26.76 -2.35
CA GLU A 36 12.88 -25.99 -1.15
C GLU A 36 11.80 -24.94 -1.45
N ARG A 37 11.09 -24.52 -0.41
CA ARG A 37 9.95 -23.62 -0.56
C ARG A 37 10.36 -22.21 -0.94
N ILE A 38 9.91 -21.74 -2.10
CA ILE A 38 9.99 -20.35 -2.54
C ILE A 38 8.65 -19.66 -2.23
N THR A 39 8.64 -18.78 -1.24
CA THR A 39 7.44 -17.99 -0.90
C THR A 39 7.29 -16.76 -1.79
N TYR A 40 6.07 -16.34 -2.11
CA TYR A 40 5.85 -15.16 -2.96
C TYR A 40 6.36 -13.85 -2.32
N ALA A 41 6.42 -13.80 -0.99
CA ALA A 41 6.95 -12.66 -0.24
C ALA A 41 7.38 -13.11 1.15
N ALA A 42 8.38 -12.43 1.72
CA ALA A 42 8.77 -12.58 3.10
C ALA A 42 9.33 -11.28 3.69
N ARG A 43 9.34 -11.20 5.02
CA ARG A 43 10.02 -10.14 5.76
C ARG A 43 11.54 -10.31 5.67
N VAL A 44 12.23 -9.26 5.25
CA VAL A 44 13.70 -9.19 5.24
C VAL A 44 14.13 -8.23 6.34
N PHE A 45 14.75 -8.75 7.40
CA PHE A 45 15.15 -8.00 8.60
C PHE A 45 16.48 -8.53 9.13
N ASP A 46 17.20 -7.73 9.89
CA ASP A 46 18.42 -8.13 10.60
C ASP A 46 18.29 -7.86 12.11
N GLU A 47 19.41 -7.90 12.84
CA GLU A 47 19.38 -7.63 14.27
C GLU A 47 18.92 -6.20 14.61
N LYS A 48 19.01 -5.26 13.66
CA LYS A 48 18.74 -3.84 13.92
C LYS A 48 17.26 -3.62 14.20
N GLU A 49 16.35 -4.21 13.42
CA GLU A 49 14.92 -4.15 13.71
C GLU A 49 14.60 -4.71 15.10
N MET A 50 15.22 -5.84 15.47
CA MET A 50 15.01 -6.46 16.78
C MET A 50 15.55 -5.58 17.92
N CYS A 51 16.70 -4.94 17.72
CA CYS A 51 17.30 -4.03 18.69
C CYS A 51 16.50 -2.73 18.83
N ALA A 52 15.98 -2.16 17.73
CA ALA A 52 15.12 -0.98 17.76
C ALA A 52 13.80 -1.26 18.48
N LEU A 53 13.16 -2.40 18.19
CA LEU A 53 11.97 -2.87 18.90
C LEU A 53 12.23 -3.04 20.40
N THR A 54 13.40 -3.58 20.75
CA THR A 54 13.83 -3.72 22.15
C THR A 54 13.99 -2.35 22.81
N ASP A 55 14.58 -1.38 22.12
CA ASP A 55 14.76 -0.03 22.63
C ASP A 55 13.41 0.67 22.89
N ALA A 56 12.44 0.53 21.98
CA ALA A 56 11.06 1.00 22.18
C ALA A 56 10.34 0.28 23.34
N THR A 57 10.61 -1.01 23.53
CA THR A 57 10.08 -1.78 24.66
C THR A 57 10.62 -1.26 25.99
N LEU A 58 11.93 -0.95 26.04
CA LEU A 58 12.58 -0.42 27.24
C LEU A 58 12.14 1.01 27.56
N ASP A 59 11.74 1.81 26.55
CA ASP A 59 11.10 3.12 26.78
C ASP A 59 9.73 2.99 27.45
N PHE A 60 9.01 1.92 27.14
CA PHE A 60 7.67 1.62 27.64
C PHE A 60 6.66 2.79 27.48
N TRP A 61 6.85 3.62 26.44
CA TRP A 61 5.92 4.69 26.08
C TRP A 61 4.65 4.19 25.38
N LEU A 62 4.75 3.04 24.70
CA LEU A 62 3.68 2.24 24.08
C LEU A 62 2.96 2.91 22.89
N THR A 63 2.42 4.10 23.07
CA THR A 63 1.77 4.89 21.99
C THR A 63 2.80 5.54 21.08
N THR A 64 2.38 6.18 19.98
CA THR A 64 3.29 6.98 19.13
C THR A 64 4.14 7.94 19.97
N GLY A 65 5.45 7.88 19.78
CA GLY A 65 6.46 8.66 20.49
C GLY A 65 7.66 8.95 19.59
N ARG A 66 8.87 8.79 20.11
CA ARG A 66 10.09 9.23 19.41
C ARG A 66 10.35 8.48 18.11
N PHE A 67 9.99 7.20 18.03
CA PHE A 67 10.19 6.43 16.81
C PHE A 67 9.14 6.77 15.75
N ALA A 68 7.89 7.01 16.14
CA ALA A 68 6.87 7.51 15.23
C ALA A 68 7.25 8.89 14.66
N ASP A 69 7.67 9.83 15.51
CA ASP A 69 8.13 11.16 15.08
C ASP A 69 9.33 11.07 14.13
N GLN A 70 10.29 10.19 14.44
CA GLN A 70 11.44 9.93 13.58
C GLN A 70 11.01 9.36 12.23
N PHE A 71 10.18 8.31 12.24
CA PHE A 71 9.73 7.64 11.03
C PHE A 71 8.94 8.60 10.13
N GLU A 72 7.93 9.29 10.66
CA GLU A 72 7.09 10.21 9.87
C GLU A 72 7.94 11.30 9.21
N LYS A 73 8.93 11.84 9.92
CA LYS A 73 9.88 12.84 9.40
C LYS A 73 10.79 12.27 8.30
N GLU A 74 11.45 11.14 8.57
CA GLU A 74 12.40 10.53 7.63
C GLU A 74 11.69 10.00 6.38
N PHE A 75 10.51 9.39 6.55
CA PHE A 75 9.67 8.89 5.46
C PHE A 75 9.19 10.04 4.58
N ALA A 76 8.67 11.13 5.17
CA ALA A 76 8.24 12.31 4.43
C ALA A 76 9.38 12.92 3.60
N ALA A 77 10.56 13.04 4.20
CA ALA A 77 11.76 13.53 3.51
C ALA A 77 12.20 12.61 2.37
N TRP A 78 12.17 11.28 2.59
CA TRP A 78 12.58 10.30 1.60
C TRP A 78 11.62 10.23 0.41
N ILE A 79 10.30 10.18 0.65
CA ILE A 79 9.30 10.09 -0.42
C ILE A 79 9.05 11.44 -1.11
N GLY A 80 9.46 12.56 -0.49
CA GLY A 80 9.38 13.90 -1.08
C GLY A 80 8.06 14.64 -0.82
N VAL A 81 7.49 14.49 0.38
CA VAL A 81 6.23 15.14 0.80
C VAL A 81 6.39 15.94 2.10
N LYS A 82 5.46 16.86 2.35
CA LYS A 82 5.49 17.71 3.55
C LYS A 82 4.95 17.04 4.81
N HIS A 83 3.95 16.17 4.66
CA HIS A 83 3.23 15.56 5.79
C HIS A 83 3.04 14.07 5.55
N ALA A 84 3.43 13.25 6.52
CA ALA A 84 3.22 11.80 6.54
C ALA A 84 2.74 11.39 7.94
N HIS A 85 1.73 10.51 8.00
CA HIS A 85 1.03 10.13 9.23
C HIS A 85 0.88 8.62 9.30
N LEU A 86 1.49 8.01 10.31
CA LEU A 86 1.38 6.58 10.57
C LEU A 86 -0.04 6.19 10.96
N VAL A 87 -0.47 5.05 10.41
CA VAL A 87 -1.72 4.37 10.73
C VAL A 87 -1.49 2.87 10.87
N ASN A 88 -2.41 2.15 11.49
CA ASN A 88 -2.22 0.75 11.87
C ASN A 88 -2.23 -0.26 10.70
N SER A 89 -2.59 0.13 9.48
CA SER A 89 -2.50 -0.71 8.27
C SER A 89 -2.61 0.13 7.00
N GLY A 90 -2.24 -0.42 5.83
CA GLY A 90 -2.55 0.20 4.53
C GLY A 90 -4.05 0.36 4.27
N SER A 91 -4.87 -0.58 4.76
CA SER A 91 -6.34 -0.47 4.66
C SER A 91 -6.89 0.72 5.45
N SER A 92 -6.34 0.96 6.64
CA SER A 92 -6.63 2.16 7.43
C SER A 92 -6.11 3.43 6.76
N ALA A 93 -5.02 3.34 6.02
CA ALA A 93 -4.51 4.47 5.25
C ALA A 93 -5.50 4.86 4.15
N ASN A 94 -6.00 3.90 3.38
CA ASN A 94 -7.05 4.10 2.38
C ASN A 94 -8.34 4.64 3.00
N LEU A 95 -8.76 4.09 4.15
CA LEU A 95 -9.92 4.59 4.89
C LEU A 95 -9.76 6.07 5.26
N ILE A 96 -8.64 6.45 5.87
CA ILE A 96 -8.40 7.84 6.28
C ILE A 96 -8.26 8.77 5.07
N ALA A 97 -7.58 8.33 4.00
CA ALA A 97 -7.45 9.10 2.77
C ALA A 97 -8.84 9.44 2.19
N PHE A 98 -9.72 8.45 2.06
CA PHE A 98 -11.08 8.66 1.59
C PHE A 98 -11.91 9.52 2.56
N MET A 99 -11.95 9.17 3.85
CA MET A 99 -12.78 9.88 4.84
C MET A 99 -12.38 11.35 4.99
N THR A 100 -11.09 11.67 4.83
CA THR A 100 -10.59 13.05 4.76
C THR A 100 -11.33 13.87 3.71
N LEU A 101 -11.62 13.28 2.55
CA LEU A 101 -12.31 13.94 1.44
C LEU A 101 -13.81 14.16 1.68
N THR A 102 -14.35 13.59 2.76
CA THR A 102 -15.76 13.78 3.17
C THR A 102 -15.95 14.95 4.14
N ALA A 103 -14.87 15.62 4.55
CA ALA A 103 -14.91 16.71 5.51
C ALA A 103 -15.67 17.94 4.97
N PRO A 104 -16.62 18.53 5.74
CA PRO A 104 -17.38 19.70 5.30
C PRO A 104 -16.51 20.92 5.05
N GLU A 105 -15.34 21.02 5.67
CA GLU A 105 -14.39 22.09 5.43
C GLU A 105 -13.90 22.14 3.99
N LEU A 106 -14.02 21.05 3.22
CA LEU A 106 -13.63 21.01 1.80
C LEU A 106 -14.63 21.73 0.87
N GLY A 107 -15.77 22.20 1.38
CA GLY A 107 -16.74 23.00 0.62
C GLY A 107 -17.28 22.23 -0.58
N ASP A 108 -17.25 22.85 -1.77
CA ASP A 108 -17.83 22.28 -2.99
C ASP A 108 -17.14 20.98 -3.47
N ARG A 109 -15.88 20.78 -3.06
CA ARG A 109 -15.10 19.57 -3.36
C ARG A 109 -15.33 18.46 -2.32
N GLN A 110 -16.13 18.67 -1.29
CA GLN A 110 -16.50 17.61 -0.35
C GLN A 110 -17.17 16.44 -1.09
N ILE A 111 -16.76 15.21 -0.77
CA ILE A 111 -17.48 13.99 -1.16
C ILE A 111 -18.65 13.79 -0.22
N LYS A 112 -19.85 13.64 -0.77
CA LYS A 112 -21.10 13.36 -0.06
C LYS A 112 -21.61 11.97 -0.42
N ARG A 113 -22.55 11.47 0.38
CA ARG A 113 -23.22 10.19 0.08
C ARG A 113 -23.93 10.29 -1.28
N GLY A 114 -23.77 9.28 -2.12
CA GLY A 114 -24.28 9.26 -3.49
C GLY A 114 -23.36 9.91 -4.53
N ASP A 115 -22.30 10.62 -4.13
CA ASP A 115 -21.26 11.06 -5.07
C ASP A 115 -20.46 9.87 -5.58
N GLU A 116 -19.85 10.03 -6.75
CA GLU A 116 -19.15 8.97 -7.46
C GLU A 116 -17.63 9.06 -7.31
N VAL A 117 -16.99 7.89 -7.16
CA VAL A 117 -15.54 7.73 -7.13
C VAL A 117 -15.10 6.74 -8.19
N ILE A 118 -14.31 7.19 -9.16
CA ILE A 118 -13.78 6.32 -10.21
C ILE A 118 -12.68 5.43 -9.64
N THR A 119 -12.76 4.13 -9.95
CA THR A 119 -11.80 3.11 -9.51
C THR A 119 -11.86 1.89 -10.44
N VAL A 120 -11.20 0.78 -10.08
CA VAL A 120 -11.22 -0.47 -10.84
C VAL A 120 -11.74 -1.62 -9.98
N ALA A 121 -12.39 -2.60 -10.62
CA ALA A 121 -12.83 -3.81 -9.92
C ALA A 121 -11.69 -4.84 -9.79
N CYS A 122 -10.64 -4.71 -10.62
CA CYS A 122 -9.45 -5.52 -10.59
C CYS A 122 -8.40 -4.94 -9.63
N GLY A 123 -8.50 -5.29 -8.35
CA GLY A 123 -7.60 -4.75 -7.32
C GLY A 123 -7.81 -5.38 -5.95
N PHE A 124 -7.32 -4.70 -4.92
CA PHE A 124 -7.48 -5.11 -3.52
C PHE A 124 -8.76 -4.50 -2.91
N PRO A 125 -9.53 -5.22 -2.09
CA PRO A 125 -10.84 -4.76 -1.64
C PRO A 125 -10.79 -3.44 -0.85
N THR A 126 -9.77 -3.24 -0.01
CA THR A 126 -9.71 -2.07 0.88
C THR A 126 -9.29 -0.77 0.19
N THR A 127 -8.98 -0.79 -1.11
CA THR A 127 -8.93 0.41 -1.95
C THR A 127 -10.35 0.97 -2.21
N VAL A 128 -11.37 0.09 -2.29
CA VAL A 128 -12.75 0.45 -2.67
C VAL A 128 -13.68 0.51 -1.45
N THR A 129 -13.45 -0.35 -0.45
CA THR A 129 -14.31 -0.48 0.74
C THR A 129 -14.65 0.86 1.43
N PRO A 130 -13.72 1.83 1.62
CA PRO A 130 -14.05 3.11 2.23
C PRO A 130 -15.16 3.89 1.50
N VAL A 131 -15.16 3.84 0.17
CA VAL A 131 -16.16 4.49 -0.69
C VAL A 131 -17.56 3.92 -0.39
N ILE A 132 -17.68 2.59 -0.39
CA ILE A 132 -18.93 1.88 -0.14
C ILE A 132 -19.41 2.09 1.30
N GLN A 133 -18.51 2.00 2.29
CA GLN A 133 -18.85 2.15 3.71
C GLN A 133 -19.45 3.53 4.03
N TYR A 134 -18.92 4.58 3.39
CA TYR A 134 -19.47 5.92 3.52
C TYR A 134 -20.78 6.11 2.76
N GLY A 135 -21.06 5.28 1.75
CA GLY A 135 -22.22 5.41 0.87
C GLY A 135 -21.99 6.33 -0.32
N ALA A 136 -20.74 6.52 -0.73
CA ALA A 136 -20.40 6.98 -2.08
C ALA A 136 -20.46 5.80 -3.06
N ILE A 137 -20.55 6.09 -4.35
CA ILE A 137 -20.77 5.11 -5.42
C ILE A 137 -19.45 4.86 -6.16
N PRO A 138 -18.81 3.69 -6.02
CA PRO A 138 -17.66 3.35 -6.85
C PRO A 138 -18.10 3.16 -8.30
N VAL A 139 -17.38 3.79 -9.22
CA VAL A 139 -17.55 3.67 -10.67
C VAL A 139 -16.37 2.88 -11.20
N PHE A 140 -16.63 1.62 -11.56
CA PHE A 140 -15.61 0.71 -12.04
C PHE A 140 -15.31 0.92 -13.52
N VAL A 141 -14.05 1.16 -13.81
CA VAL A 141 -13.46 1.16 -15.15
C VAL A 141 -12.65 -0.11 -15.32
N ASP A 142 -12.56 -0.61 -16.55
CA ASP A 142 -11.75 -1.76 -16.86
C ASP A 142 -10.24 -1.45 -16.76
N VAL A 143 -9.43 -2.49 -16.79
CA VAL A 143 -7.96 -2.41 -16.80
C VAL A 143 -7.39 -2.79 -18.16
N THR A 144 -6.09 -2.60 -18.35
CA THR A 144 -5.36 -3.01 -19.55
C THR A 144 -4.54 -4.28 -19.27
N VAL A 145 -4.27 -5.06 -20.32
CA VAL A 145 -3.29 -6.14 -20.32
C VAL A 145 -2.29 -5.80 -21.43
N PRO A 146 -0.96 -5.83 -21.19
CA PRO A 146 -0.27 -6.44 -20.05
C PRO A 146 0.24 -5.47 -18.95
N GLN A 147 -0.33 -4.27 -18.81
CA GLN A 147 0.07 -3.34 -17.74
C GLN A 147 -0.70 -3.56 -16.42
N TYR A 148 -1.87 -4.18 -16.47
CA TYR A 148 -2.73 -4.56 -15.34
C TYR A 148 -3.19 -3.38 -14.45
N ASN A 149 -3.26 -2.20 -15.05
CA ASN A 149 -3.72 -0.96 -14.43
C ASN A 149 -4.93 -0.41 -15.21
N ILE A 150 -5.62 0.59 -14.65
CA ILE A 150 -6.81 1.19 -15.28
C ILE A 150 -6.58 1.60 -16.73
N ASP A 151 -7.58 1.35 -17.57
CA ASP A 151 -7.61 1.88 -18.93
C ASP A 151 -8.03 3.35 -18.92
N VAL A 152 -7.04 4.23 -18.97
CA VAL A 152 -7.26 5.69 -18.94
C VAL A 152 -8.07 6.20 -20.13
N THR A 153 -8.17 5.45 -21.23
CA THR A 153 -8.98 5.84 -22.40
C THR A 153 -10.48 5.77 -22.12
N LYS A 154 -10.89 5.05 -21.06
CA LYS A 154 -12.28 4.87 -20.65
C LYS A 154 -12.74 5.86 -19.57
N LEU A 155 -11.89 6.77 -19.09
CA LEU A 155 -12.20 7.68 -17.97
C LEU A 155 -13.35 8.64 -18.27
N GLU A 156 -13.41 9.21 -19.48
CA GLU A 156 -14.48 10.16 -19.84
C GLU A 156 -15.86 9.47 -19.86
N ALA A 157 -15.94 8.17 -20.17
CA ALA A 157 -17.19 7.40 -20.07
C ALA A 157 -17.60 7.08 -18.63
N ALA A 158 -16.65 7.14 -17.69
CA ALA A 158 -16.89 6.96 -16.27
C ALA A 158 -17.30 8.26 -15.58
N LEU A 159 -17.04 9.42 -16.17
CA LEU A 159 -17.36 10.72 -15.61
C LEU A 159 -18.87 10.99 -15.59
N SER A 160 -19.35 11.63 -14.52
CA SER A 160 -20.68 12.24 -14.43
C SER A 160 -20.63 13.52 -13.59
N GLU A 161 -21.76 14.22 -13.49
CA GLU A 161 -21.91 15.38 -12.59
C GLU A 161 -21.72 15.03 -11.10
N LYS A 162 -21.83 13.75 -10.74
CA LYS A 162 -21.63 13.26 -9.37
C LYS A 162 -20.19 12.86 -9.08
N THR A 163 -19.33 12.79 -10.09
CA THR A 163 -17.94 12.36 -9.88
C THR A 163 -17.18 13.40 -9.08
N LYS A 164 -16.55 12.96 -7.98
CA LYS A 164 -15.76 13.82 -7.10
C LYS A 164 -14.29 13.42 -6.97
N ALA A 165 -13.98 12.16 -7.23
CA ALA A 165 -12.64 11.64 -7.02
C ALA A 165 -12.30 10.47 -7.94
N VAL A 166 -11.00 10.24 -8.10
CA VAL A 166 -10.41 8.97 -8.51
C VAL A 166 -9.63 8.42 -7.31
N MET A 167 -9.87 7.17 -6.96
CA MET A 167 -9.12 6.47 -5.92
C MET A 167 -8.72 5.09 -6.44
N ILE A 168 -7.42 4.89 -6.66
CA ILE A 168 -6.93 3.71 -7.37
C ILE A 168 -5.49 3.37 -6.97
N ALA A 169 -5.20 2.07 -6.98
CA ALA A 169 -3.88 1.54 -6.66
C ALA A 169 -2.95 1.44 -7.87
N HIS A 170 -1.66 1.62 -7.62
CA HIS A 170 -0.59 1.23 -8.54
C HIS A 170 -0.34 -0.28 -8.44
N THR A 171 -1.07 -1.06 -9.23
CA THR A 171 -1.15 -2.52 -9.09
C THR A 171 0.22 -3.20 -9.13
N LEU A 172 0.56 -3.92 -8.05
CA LEU A 172 1.78 -4.72 -7.90
C LEU A 172 3.10 -3.97 -8.19
N GLY A 173 3.12 -2.66 -7.97
CA GLY A 173 4.30 -1.83 -8.17
C GLY A 173 4.34 -1.11 -9.51
N ASN A 174 3.57 -1.58 -10.49
CA ASN A 174 3.44 -0.93 -11.78
C ASN A 174 2.46 0.24 -11.65
N PRO A 175 2.87 1.49 -11.96
CA PRO A 175 1.96 2.60 -11.86
C PRO A 175 0.95 2.59 -13.02
N PHE A 176 -0.30 2.97 -12.77
CA PHE A 176 -1.19 3.43 -13.83
C PHE A 176 -0.61 4.67 -14.53
N ASP A 177 -1.14 5.01 -15.72
CA ASP A 177 -0.75 6.21 -16.47
C ASP A 177 -1.11 7.48 -15.68
N LEU A 178 -0.14 7.93 -14.88
CA LEU A 178 -0.24 9.09 -14.02
C LEU A 178 -0.33 10.40 -14.80
N SER A 179 0.29 10.47 -15.98
CA SER A 179 0.22 11.66 -16.82
C SER A 179 -1.22 11.91 -17.29
N ALA A 180 -1.86 10.89 -17.87
CA ALA A 180 -3.24 10.96 -18.31
C ALA A 180 -4.20 11.13 -17.12
N MET A 181 -3.99 10.37 -16.04
CA MET A 181 -4.85 10.44 -14.85
C MET A 181 -4.83 11.82 -14.19
N LYS A 182 -3.64 12.41 -14.01
CA LYS A 182 -3.49 13.73 -13.41
C LYS A 182 -4.13 14.80 -14.27
N ALA A 183 -3.92 14.76 -15.59
CA ALA A 183 -4.56 15.68 -16.52
C ALA A 183 -6.09 15.58 -16.48
N PHE A 184 -6.63 14.37 -16.40
CA PHE A 184 -8.07 14.13 -16.26
C PHE A 184 -8.63 14.70 -14.95
N CYS A 185 -7.98 14.43 -13.82
CA CYS A 185 -8.41 14.94 -12.51
C CYS A 185 -8.36 16.48 -12.46
N ASP A 186 -7.30 17.09 -13.00
CA ASP A 186 -7.14 18.55 -13.03
C ASP A 186 -8.22 19.22 -13.91
N LYS A 187 -8.47 18.67 -15.10
CA LYS A 187 -9.49 19.17 -16.04
C LYS A 187 -10.87 19.22 -15.41
N HIS A 188 -11.21 18.22 -14.60
CA HIS A 188 -12.55 18.03 -14.03
C HIS A 188 -12.62 18.38 -12.53
N ASN A 189 -11.55 18.96 -11.97
CA ASN A 189 -11.44 19.35 -10.55
C ASN A 189 -11.76 18.21 -9.57
N LEU A 190 -11.33 16.99 -9.90
CA LEU A 190 -11.50 15.78 -9.09
C LEU A 190 -10.36 15.64 -8.08
N TRP A 191 -10.63 15.00 -6.94
CA TRP A 191 -9.55 14.52 -6.07
C TRP A 191 -8.84 13.31 -6.69
N LEU A 192 -7.54 13.22 -6.48
CA LEU A 192 -6.77 12.01 -6.83
C LEU A 192 -6.16 11.41 -5.55
N VAL A 193 -6.59 10.20 -5.21
CA VAL A 193 -5.98 9.37 -4.16
C VAL A 193 -5.17 8.26 -4.83
N GLU A 194 -3.87 8.30 -4.62
CA GLU A 194 -2.93 7.27 -5.07
C GLU A 194 -2.80 6.21 -3.98
N ASP A 195 -3.43 5.05 -4.17
CA ASP A 195 -3.15 3.88 -3.33
C ASP A 195 -1.79 3.30 -3.73
N ASN A 196 -0.80 3.61 -2.92
CA ASN A 196 0.59 3.26 -3.14
C ASN A 196 1.05 2.18 -2.15
N CYS A 197 0.13 1.31 -1.71
CA CYS A 197 0.45 0.21 -0.81
C CYS A 197 1.49 -0.72 -1.43
N ASP A 198 1.28 -1.15 -2.68
CA ASP A 198 2.14 -2.12 -3.38
C ASP A 198 3.19 -1.47 -4.30
N ALA A 199 3.38 -0.16 -4.24
CA ALA A 199 4.25 0.56 -5.19
C ALA A 199 5.19 1.57 -4.53
N LEU A 200 5.41 1.45 -3.22
CA LEU A 200 6.39 2.25 -2.51
C LEU A 200 7.76 2.18 -3.21
N GLY A 201 8.34 3.32 -3.56
CA GLY A 201 9.62 3.40 -4.29
C GLY A 201 9.52 3.33 -5.82
N THR A 202 8.33 3.11 -6.39
CA THR A 202 8.10 3.28 -7.83
C THR A 202 8.25 4.75 -8.21
N GLN A 203 9.02 5.01 -9.27
CA GLN A 203 9.23 6.35 -9.82
C GLN A 203 8.40 6.52 -11.10
N TYR A 204 7.91 7.73 -11.33
CA TYR A 204 7.19 8.10 -12.54
C TYR A 204 7.63 9.50 -12.99
N THR A 205 7.69 9.75 -14.31
CA THR A 205 8.13 11.02 -14.89
C THR A 205 7.01 11.70 -15.66
N ILE A 206 6.68 12.95 -15.30
CA ILE A 206 5.75 13.82 -16.04
C ILE A 206 6.51 15.08 -16.45
N ASN A 207 6.51 15.42 -17.74
CA ASN A 207 7.13 16.64 -18.27
C ASN A 207 8.60 16.85 -17.83
N GLY A 208 9.38 15.77 -17.74
CA GLY A 208 10.78 15.79 -17.33
C GLY A 208 11.02 15.85 -15.81
N GLU A 209 9.96 15.91 -15.00
CA GLU A 209 10.06 15.82 -13.54
C GLU A 209 9.78 14.38 -13.07
N THR A 210 10.75 13.77 -12.40
CA THR A 210 10.59 12.43 -11.80
C THR A 210 10.23 12.57 -10.32
N ARG A 211 9.13 11.92 -9.90
CA ARG A 211 8.74 11.79 -8.50
C ARG A 211 8.43 10.34 -8.16
N PHE A 212 8.36 10.04 -6.87
CA PHE A 212 7.78 8.79 -6.42
C PHE A 212 6.25 8.80 -6.63
N THR A 213 5.70 7.65 -6.99
CA THR A 213 4.26 7.38 -6.93
C THR A 213 3.71 7.63 -5.53
N GLY A 214 2.43 7.98 -5.43
CA GLY A 214 1.83 8.47 -4.19
C GLY A 214 2.00 9.97 -3.93
N THR A 215 2.79 10.68 -4.75
CA THR A 215 3.11 12.10 -4.55
C THR A 215 2.64 13.03 -5.69
N TRP A 216 1.92 12.48 -6.66
CA TRP A 216 1.37 13.21 -7.80
C TRP A 216 -0.06 13.69 -7.54
N GLY A 217 -0.84 12.91 -6.81
CA GLY A 217 -2.20 13.20 -6.38
C GLY A 217 -2.28 14.06 -5.12
N ASP A 218 -3.47 14.14 -4.56
CA ASP A 218 -3.76 14.93 -3.36
C ASP A 218 -3.39 14.20 -2.07
N ILE A 219 -3.59 12.88 -2.03
CA ILE A 219 -3.26 12.01 -0.90
C ILE A 219 -2.66 10.70 -1.43
N GLY A 220 -1.53 10.29 -0.86
CA GLY A 220 -0.94 8.97 -1.07
C GLY A 220 -1.09 8.08 0.17
N THR A 221 -1.16 6.78 -0.04
CA THR A 221 -1.22 5.78 1.04
C THR A 221 -0.15 4.71 0.87
N SER A 222 0.36 4.15 1.96
CA SER A 222 1.30 3.01 1.92
C SER A 222 0.97 2.00 3.00
N SER A 223 1.39 0.75 2.76
CA SER A 223 1.19 -0.39 3.65
C SER A 223 2.52 -0.95 4.11
N PHE A 224 2.58 -1.36 5.38
CA PHE A 224 3.75 -1.96 6.02
C PHE A 224 3.44 -3.36 6.57
N TYR A 225 2.50 -4.07 5.94
CA TYR A 225 2.22 -5.49 6.21
C TYR A 225 3.36 -6.36 5.62
N PRO A 226 3.72 -7.54 6.19
CA PRO A 226 5.00 -8.22 5.92
C PRO A 226 5.36 -8.55 4.46
N PRO A 227 4.40 -8.83 3.55
CA PRO A 227 4.68 -9.01 2.13
C PRO A 227 5.14 -7.76 1.37
N HIS A 228 4.88 -6.56 1.92
CA HIS A 228 5.14 -5.30 1.22
C HIS A 228 6.63 -4.96 1.18
N HIS A 229 6.92 -3.88 0.48
CA HIS A 229 8.21 -3.24 0.29
C HIS A 229 9.04 -3.08 1.55
N MET A 230 8.38 -2.78 2.67
CA MET A 230 8.95 -2.78 4.01
C MET A 230 7.85 -3.15 5.03
N THR A 231 8.23 -3.46 6.27
CA THR A 231 7.23 -3.90 7.27
C THR A 231 7.36 -3.29 8.67
N MET A 232 6.23 -3.19 9.37
CA MET A 232 6.13 -2.95 10.80
C MET A 232 5.39 -4.09 11.53
N GLY A 233 5.25 -5.25 10.88
CA GLY A 233 4.30 -6.29 11.26
C GLY A 233 2.89 -5.93 10.81
N GLU A 234 2.31 -4.91 11.41
CA GLU A 234 1.12 -4.21 10.92
C GLU A 234 1.43 -2.72 10.88
N GLY A 235 0.98 -2.01 9.84
CA GLY A 235 1.23 -0.58 9.71
C GLY A 235 0.89 -0.05 8.32
N GLY A 236 0.82 1.26 8.24
CA GLY A 236 0.65 2.01 7.00
C GLY A 236 0.93 3.49 7.23
N CYS A 237 0.84 4.27 6.17
CA CYS A 237 1.08 5.70 6.21
C CYS A 237 0.13 6.42 5.26
N VAL A 238 -0.39 7.59 5.68
CA VAL A 238 -1.14 8.52 4.84
C VAL A 238 -0.32 9.79 4.69
N TYR A 239 -0.12 10.27 3.47
CA TYR A 239 0.73 11.42 3.23
C TYR A 239 0.17 12.38 2.18
N THR A 240 0.52 13.65 2.33
CA THR A 240 0.02 14.74 1.49
C THR A 240 0.94 15.96 1.56
N ASN A 241 0.88 16.80 0.53
CA ASN A 241 1.50 18.12 0.53
C ASN A 241 0.55 19.25 0.96
N ASN A 242 -0.74 18.95 1.12
CA ASN A 242 -1.76 19.94 1.43
C ASN A 242 -1.95 20.09 2.96
N PRO A 243 -1.69 21.28 3.55
CA PRO A 243 -1.79 21.48 4.99
C PRO A 243 -3.22 21.32 5.53
N LYS A 244 -4.24 21.59 4.71
CA LYS A 244 -5.64 21.40 5.08
C LYS A 244 -5.99 19.91 5.16
N LEU A 245 -5.58 19.11 4.16
CA LEU A 245 -5.77 17.66 4.17
C LEU A 245 -4.99 17.03 5.32
N HIS A 246 -3.75 17.48 5.57
CA HIS A 246 -2.96 17.04 6.72
C HIS A 246 -3.70 17.19 8.06
N ARG A 247 -4.30 18.36 8.33
CA ARG A 247 -5.07 18.59 9.56
C ARG A 247 -6.27 17.64 9.65
N LEU A 248 -6.98 17.45 8.54
CA LEU A 248 -8.15 16.58 8.46
C LEU A 248 -7.78 15.10 8.66
N ILE A 249 -6.68 14.64 8.06
CA ILE A 249 -6.10 13.30 8.25
C ILE A 249 -5.86 13.04 9.74
N LEU A 250 -5.20 13.96 10.44
CA LEU A 250 -4.95 13.85 11.87
C LEU A 250 -6.25 13.75 12.68
N SER A 251 -7.22 14.60 12.37
CA SER A 251 -8.53 14.57 13.04
C SER A 251 -9.21 13.20 12.85
N PHE A 252 -9.41 12.73 11.61
CA PHE A 252 -10.05 11.44 11.36
C PHE A 252 -9.27 10.26 11.97
N ARG A 253 -7.94 10.32 12.06
CA ARG A 253 -7.12 9.29 12.71
C ARG A 253 -7.22 9.31 14.24
N ASP A 254 -7.42 10.50 14.82
CA ASP A 254 -7.34 10.76 16.26
C ASP A 254 -8.71 11.11 16.85
N TRP A 255 -9.63 10.15 16.78
CA TRP A 255 -10.99 10.19 17.33
C TRP A 255 -11.91 11.25 16.74
N GLY A 256 -11.49 11.93 15.68
CA GLY A 256 -12.22 13.07 15.11
C GLY A 256 -12.05 14.36 15.91
N ARG A 257 -11.06 14.40 16.83
CA ARG A 257 -10.84 15.54 17.72
C ARG A 257 -10.36 16.77 16.95
N ASP A 258 -10.79 17.94 17.39
CA ASP A 258 -10.41 19.22 16.78
C ASP A 258 -9.00 19.68 17.20
N CYS A 259 -8.58 19.37 18.44
CA CYS A 259 -7.23 19.67 18.97
C CYS A 259 -6.15 18.93 18.17
N ILE A 260 -5.18 19.67 17.64
CA ILE A 260 -3.97 19.13 17.00
C ILE A 260 -2.85 18.76 17.99
N CYS A 261 -3.23 18.57 19.25
CA CYS A 261 -2.31 18.50 20.37
C CYS A 261 -1.62 17.12 20.40
N PRO A 262 -0.27 17.05 20.37
CA PRO A 262 0.45 15.78 20.40
C PRO A 262 0.11 14.94 21.64
N SER A 263 0.27 13.62 21.54
CA SER A 263 0.10 12.72 22.68
C SER A 263 0.98 13.16 23.86
N GLY A 264 0.41 13.16 25.07
CA GLY A 264 1.11 13.58 26.28
C GLY A 264 1.32 15.10 26.44
N ARG A 265 0.81 15.93 25.52
CA ARG A 265 0.87 17.40 25.63
C ARG A 265 -0.52 18.02 25.65
N ASP A 266 -0.72 18.96 26.57
CA ASP A 266 -1.97 19.72 26.71
C ASP A 266 -1.77 21.16 26.25
N ASN A 267 -2.84 21.77 25.72
CA ASN A 267 -2.89 23.17 25.30
C ASN A 267 -1.79 23.60 24.29
N PHE A 268 -1.23 22.66 23.52
CA PHE A 268 -0.29 22.98 22.44
C PHE A 268 -0.92 23.91 21.39
N CYS A 269 -2.23 23.79 21.18
CA CYS A 269 -3.00 24.67 20.28
C CYS A 269 -3.21 26.09 20.84
N GLY A 270 -3.01 26.32 22.14
CA GLY A 270 -3.33 27.58 22.81
C GLY A 270 -4.83 27.82 23.08
N HIS A 271 -5.71 26.88 22.71
CA HIS A 271 -7.17 27.05 22.68
C HIS A 271 -7.93 26.09 23.60
N ARG A 272 -7.34 25.64 24.70
CA ARG A 272 -7.95 24.57 25.52
C ARG A 272 -9.32 24.94 26.12
N PHE A 273 -9.51 26.18 26.59
CA PHE A 273 -10.70 26.60 27.35
C PHE A 273 -11.28 27.95 26.90
N ASP A 274 -10.93 28.44 25.71
CA ASP A 274 -11.33 29.77 25.24
C ASP A 274 -12.44 29.75 24.17
N GLY A 275 -12.75 28.58 23.59
CA GLY A 275 -13.74 28.43 22.51
C GLY A 275 -15.15 28.03 22.96
N GLN A 276 -16.11 28.16 22.02
CA GLN A 276 -17.42 27.51 22.05
C GLN A 276 -17.58 26.75 20.71
N TYR A 277 -17.85 25.45 20.78
CA TYR A 277 -17.87 24.58 19.61
C TYR A 277 -19.22 23.86 19.50
N GLY A 278 -19.98 24.17 18.45
CA GLY A 278 -21.35 23.68 18.30
C GLY A 278 -22.22 24.10 19.49
N GLU A 279 -22.93 23.13 20.06
CA GLU A 279 -23.81 23.31 21.22
C GLU A 279 -23.12 23.01 22.57
N LEU A 280 -21.81 22.75 22.58
CA LEU A 280 -21.05 22.55 23.82
C LEU A 280 -20.97 23.87 24.61
N PRO A 281 -20.88 23.80 25.96
CA PRO A 281 -20.73 25.01 26.77
C PRO A 281 -19.42 25.73 26.44
N GLN A 282 -19.41 27.07 26.57
CA GLN A 282 -18.20 27.87 26.43
C GLN A 282 -17.11 27.37 27.39
N GLY A 283 -15.89 27.23 26.89
CA GLY A 283 -14.73 26.77 27.66
C GLY A 283 -14.67 25.26 27.85
N TYR A 284 -15.46 24.47 27.11
CA TYR A 284 -15.30 23.01 27.08
C TYR A 284 -13.90 22.63 26.58
N ASP A 285 -13.28 21.62 27.19
CA ASP A 285 -11.89 21.24 26.88
C ASP A 285 -11.74 20.87 25.40
N HIS A 286 -10.94 21.64 24.67
CA HIS A 286 -10.71 21.46 23.22
C HIS A 286 -10.22 20.06 22.86
N LYS A 287 -9.55 19.36 23.79
CA LYS A 287 -9.11 17.97 23.60
C LYS A 287 -10.28 16.98 23.48
N TYR A 288 -11.45 17.37 23.97
CA TYR A 288 -12.71 16.62 23.93
C TYR A 288 -13.78 17.28 23.05
N VAL A 289 -13.35 18.17 22.16
CA VAL A 289 -14.18 18.65 21.05
C VAL A 289 -13.91 17.77 19.84
N TYR A 290 -14.97 17.23 19.23
CA TYR A 290 -14.89 16.33 18.08
C TYR A 290 -15.59 16.99 16.89
N SER A 291 -14.80 17.38 15.88
CA SER A 291 -15.30 18.04 14.66
C SER A 291 -15.67 17.04 13.56
N HIS A 292 -15.25 15.78 13.71
CA HIS A 292 -15.43 14.74 12.70
C HIS A 292 -15.85 13.41 13.35
N PHE A 293 -16.50 12.55 12.56
CA PHE A 293 -16.69 11.14 12.93
C PHE A 293 -15.40 10.36 12.63
N GLY A 294 -14.41 10.51 13.51
CA GLY A 294 -13.11 9.87 13.36
C GLY A 294 -13.01 8.49 14.01
N TYR A 295 -11.79 7.95 13.97
CA TYR A 295 -11.43 6.60 14.38
C TYR A 295 -10.25 6.64 15.36
N ASN A 296 -9.76 5.48 15.81
CA ASN A 296 -8.47 5.39 16.48
C ASN A 296 -7.58 4.40 15.75
N LEU A 297 -6.82 4.90 14.77
CA LEU A 297 -6.05 4.07 13.85
C LEU A 297 -4.55 4.32 13.96
N LYS A 298 -4.07 4.85 15.09
CA LYS A 298 -2.64 5.07 15.36
C LYS A 298 -1.90 3.73 15.55
N VAL A 299 -0.59 3.75 15.27
CA VAL A 299 0.34 2.67 15.61
C VAL A 299 0.91 2.83 17.03
N THR A 300 1.60 1.80 17.50
CA THR A 300 2.49 1.85 18.65
C THR A 300 3.89 2.33 18.26
N ASP A 301 4.67 2.86 19.21
CA ASP A 301 6.08 3.22 18.92
C ASP A 301 6.93 1.99 18.60
N MET A 302 6.53 0.82 19.09
CA MET A 302 7.17 -0.46 18.80
C MET A 302 7.10 -0.81 17.31
N GLN A 303 5.95 -0.59 16.68
CA GLN A 303 5.78 -0.75 15.23
C GLN A 303 6.66 0.26 14.48
N ALA A 304 6.64 1.53 14.91
CA ALA A 304 7.43 2.59 14.29
C ALA A 304 8.94 2.32 14.37
N ALA A 305 9.43 1.76 15.47
CA ALA A 305 10.85 1.42 15.66
C ALA A 305 11.36 0.42 14.62
N ILE A 306 10.55 -0.58 14.27
CA ILE A 306 10.86 -1.52 13.18
C ILE A 306 10.94 -0.76 11.86
N GLY A 307 9.96 0.12 11.61
CA GLY A 307 9.90 0.92 10.39
C GLY A 307 11.11 1.84 10.20
N CYS A 308 11.63 2.45 11.27
CA CYS A 308 12.84 3.29 11.19
C CYS A 308 14.04 2.51 10.65
N GLU A 309 14.24 1.26 11.06
CA GLU A 309 15.36 0.44 10.56
C GLU A 309 15.11 -0.08 9.15
N GLN A 310 13.86 -0.45 8.85
CA GLN A 310 13.47 -0.87 7.50
C GLN A 310 13.64 0.24 6.46
N LEU A 311 13.30 1.49 6.81
CA LEU A 311 13.43 2.64 5.90
C LEU A 311 14.87 2.86 5.46
N LYS A 312 15.87 2.57 6.32
CA LYS A 312 17.29 2.66 5.98
C LYS A 312 17.72 1.63 4.93
N LYS A 313 17.06 0.47 4.89
CA LYS A 313 17.31 -0.60 3.91
C LYS A 313 16.52 -0.40 2.61
N PHE A 314 15.54 0.49 2.64
CA PHE A 314 14.55 0.57 1.59
C PHE A 314 15.11 0.81 0.17
N PRO A 315 16.13 1.69 -0.03
CA PRO A 315 16.75 1.86 -1.34
C PRO A 315 17.32 0.56 -1.93
N SER A 316 17.91 -0.32 -1.13
CA SER A 316 18.44 -1.59 -1.64
C SER A 316 17.33 -2.60 -1.92
N PHE A 317 16.25 -2.60 -1.14
CA PHE A 317 15.08 -3.46 -1.39
C PHE A 317 14.44 -3.18 -2.76
N ILE A 318 14.36 -1.90 -3.15
CA ILE A 318 13.84 -1.51 -4.47
C ILE A 318 14.71 -2.12 -5.59
N GLU A 319 16.03 -2.01 -5.49
CA GLU A 319 16.93 -2.49 -6.55
C GLU A 319 16.96 -4.01 -6.63
N HIS A 320 16.91 -4.74 -5.51
CA HIS A 320 16.78 -6.21 -5.55
C HIS A 320 15.48 -6.65 -6.21
N ARG A 321 14.35 -5.98 -5.92
CA ARG A 321 13.07 -6.27 -6.59
C ARG A 321 13.14 -6.07 -8.11
N ARG A 322 13.84 -5.03 -8.56
CA ARG A 322 14.07 -4.75 -9.98
C ARG A 322 14.93 -5.83 -10.62
N HIS A 323 16.07 -6.16 -10.00
CA HIS A 323 16.96 -7.22 -10.46
C HIS A 323 16.23 -8.56 -10.60
N ASN A 324 15.53 -8.99 -9.54
CA ASN A 324 14.79 -10.26 -9.53
C ASN A 324 13.71 -10.30 -10.61
N TRP A 325 12.98 -9.19 -10.80
CA TRP A 325 11.98 -9.08 -11.86
C TRP A 325 12.60 -9.14 -13.25
N ASP A 326 13.70 -8.41 -13.50
CA ASP A 326 14.39 -8.39 -14.79
C ASP A 326 14.96 -9.76 -15.16
N SER A 327 15.53 -10.48 -14.18
CA SER A 327 16.05 -11.83 -14.35
C SER A 327 14.94 -12.82 -14.70
N LEU A 328 13.82 -12.79 -13.97
CA LEU A 328 12.67 -13.65 -14.24
C LEU A 328 12.02 -13.33 -15.59
N TYR A 329 11.89 -12.05 -15.93
CA TYR A 329 11.36 -11.63 -17.23
C TYR A 329 12.16 -12.23 -18.38
N LYS A 330 13.48 -12.05 -18.36
CA LYS A 330 14.40 -12.59 -19.39
C LYS A 330 14.31 -14.10 -19.50
N ALA A 331 14.23 -14.82 -18.37
CA ALA A 331 14.14 -16.27 -18.37
C ALA A 331 12.85 -16.79 -19.02
N LEU A 332 11.75 -16.02 -18.95
CA LEU A 332 10.44 -16.41 -19.47
C LEU A 332 10.14 -15.89 -20.89
N GLU A 333 11.02 -15.09 -21.52
CA GLU A 333 10.80 -14.56 -22.87
C GLU A 333 10.54 -15.65 -23.92
N GLY A 334 11.15 -16.83 -23.74
CA GLY A 334 11.06 -17.95 -24.68
C GLY A 334 9.70 -18.67 -24.74
N VAL A 335 8.76 -18.36 -23.84
CA VAL A 335 7.44 -19.02 -23.73
C VAL A 335 6.26 -18.05 -23.90
N GLN A 336 6.48 -16.89 -24.52
CA GLN A 336 5.46 -15.86 -24.72
C GLN A 336 4.31 -16.26 -25.68
N ASP A 337 4.45 -17.37 -26.41
CA ASP A 337 3.33 -17.97 -27.15
C ASP A 337 2.29 -18.60 -26.20
N LYS A 338 2.73 -19.02 -25.00
CA LYS A 338 1.89 -19.65 -23.96
C LYS A 338 1.43 -18.68 -22.88
N ILE A 339 2.23 -17.67 -22.57
CA ILE A 339 1.97 -16.71 -21.49
C ILE A 339 2.17 -15.26 -21.93
N ILE A 340 1.49 -14.35 -21.25
CA ILE A 340 1.63 -12.91 -21.43
C ILE A 340 2.44 -12.37 -20.24
N LEU A 341 3.63 -11.85 -20.53
CA LEU A 341 4.50 -11.21 -19.55
C LEU A 341 4.06 -9.77 -19.27
N PRO A 342 4.30 -9.24 -18.05
CA PRO A 342 3.86 -7.90 -17.67
C PRO A 342 4.75 -6.84 -18.30
N ALA A 343 4.15 -5.71 -18.70
CA ALA A 343 4.89 -4.56 -19.23
C ALA A 343 4.90 -3.41 -18.21
N PRO A 344 6.06 -2.78 -17.93
CA PRO A 344 6.09 -1.55 -17.15
C PRO A 344 5.31 -0.45 -17.86
N ALA A 345 4.65 0.42 -17.09
CA ALA A 345 4.04 1.62 -17.65
C ALA A 345 5.10 2.55 -18.25
N GLU A 346 4.73 3.27 -19.32
CA GLU A 346 5.63 4.24 -19.94
C GLU A 346 6.05 5.33 -18.93
N ASN A 347 7.26 5.86 -19.09
CA ASN A 347 7.86 6.90 -18.22
C ASN A 347 8.00 6.50 -16.74
N SER A 348 7.91 5.21 -16.43
CA SER A 348 8.01 4.69 -15.07
C SER A 348 9.26 3.86 -14.83
N ARG A 349 9.64 3.76 -13.56
CA ARG A 349 10.63 2.78 -13.06
C ARG A 349 10.01 2.05 -11.87
N PRO A 350 9.25 0.97 -12.11
CA PRO A 350 8.54 0.24 -11.06
C PRO A 350 9.46 -0.27 -9.95
N SER A 351 8.95 -0.24 -8.73
CA SER A 351 9.42 -1.06 -7.61
C SER A 351 8.45 -2.22 -7.47
N TRP A 352 8.75 -3.34 -8.14
CA TRP A 352 7.83 -4.45 -8.28
C TRP A 352 7.47 -5.11 -6.96
N PHE A 353 6.17 -5.25 -6.68
CA PHE A 353 5.69 -6.04 -5.55
C PHE A 353 5.80 -7.54 -5.83
N GLY A 354 5.42 -7.93 -7.05
CA GLY A 354 5.37 -9.30 -7.56
C GLY A 354 5.49 -9.32 -9.08
N PHE A 355 5.62 -10.51 -9.65
CA PHE A 355 5.73 -10.73 -11.09
C PHE A 355 4.44 -11.36 -11.64
N LEU A 356 3.64 -10.58 -12.38
CA LEU A 356 2.38 -11.04 -12.97
C LEU A 356 2.60 -11.89 -14.21
N ILE A 357 1.78 -12.93 -14.38
CA ILE A 357 1.77 -13.79 -15.54
C ILE A 357 0.31 -14.08 -15.89
N SER A 358 -0.07 -13.84 -17.15
CA SER A 358 -1.35 -14.33 -17.66
C SER A 358 -1.13 -15.52 -18.59
N VAL A 359 -1.89 -16.58 -18.40
CA VAL A 359 -1.92 -17.69 -19.36
C VAL A 359 -2.66 -17.20 -20.61
N ASN A 360 -2.06 -17.39 -21.79
CA ASN A 360 -2.72 -17.08 -23.06
C ASN A 360 -3.85 -18.09 -23.30
N PRO A 361 -5.13 -17.67 -23.39
CA PRO A 361 -6.24 -18.61 -23.60
C PRO A 361 -6.13 -19.40 -24.91
N GLU A 362 -5.45 -18.85 -25.91
CA GLU A 362 -5.23 -19.51 -27.21
C GLU A 362 -4.22 -20.67 -27.11
N SER A 363 -3.45 -20.75 -26.02
CA SER A 363 -2.47 -21.81 -25.81
C SER A 363 -3.09 -23.18 -25.50
N GLY A 364 -4.38 -23.21 -25.12
CA GLY A 364 -5.08 -24.40 -24.61
C GLY A 364 -4.84 -24.69 -23.14
N LEU A 365 -3.89 -23.99 -22.49
CA LEU A 365 -3.58 -24.13 -21.08
C LEU A 365 -4.68 -23.55 -20.19
N LYS A 366 -4.81 -24.11 -18.98
CA LYS A 366 -5.65 -23.56 -17.91
C LYS A 366 -4.78 -23.00 -16.80
N ARG A 367 -5.01 -21.75 -16.41
CA ARG A 367 -4.31 -21.08 -15.29
C ARG A 367 -4.24 -21.93 -14.03
N ASN A 368 -5.33 -22.60 -13.66
CA ASN A 368 -5.37 -23.43 -12.45
C ASN A 368 -4.45 -24.65 -12.53
N ASP A 369 -4.24 -25.23 -13.71
CA ASP A 369 -3.37 -26.39 -13.87
C ASP A 369 -1.90 -25.95 -13.87
N VAL A 370 -1.59 -24.83 -14.53
CA VAL A 370 -0.27 -24.17 -14.45
C VAL A 370 0.09 -23.81 -13.00
N THR A 371 -0.78 -23.09 -12.28
CA THR A 371 -0.51 -22.71 -10.89
C THR A 371 -0.39 -23.91 -9.96
N ARG A 372 -1.14 -24.98 -10.22
CA ARG A 372 -1.07 -26.20 -9.42
C ARG A 372 0.27 -26.90 -9.60
N TYR A 373 0.74 -27.03 -10.84
CA TYR A 373 2.07 -27.57 -11.12
C TYR A 373 3.15 -26.77 -10.39
N ILE A 374 3.10 -25.43 -10.49
CA ILE A 374 4.07 -24.54 -9.83
C ILE A 374 4.07 -24.72 -8.29
N GLU A 375 2.88 -24.79 -7.67
CA GLU A 375 2.75 -25.01 -6.21
C GLU A 375 3.17 -26.42 -5.77
N GLU A 376 2.89 -27.45 -6.58
CA GLU A 376 3.35 -28.83 -6.34
C GLU A 376 4.88 -28.95 -6.37
N HIS A 377 5.56 -28.01 -7.05
CA HIS A 377 7.01 -27.85 -7.06
C HIS A 377 7.50 -26.78 -6.06
N ASN A 378 6.73 -26.54 -4.99
CA ASN A 378 7.09 -25.67 -3.86
C ASN A 378 7.35 -24.19 -4.20
N VAL A 379 6.91 -23.72 -5.37
CA VAL A 379 6.93 -22.31 -5.75
C VAL A 379 5.55 -21.70 -5.49
N GLN A 380 5.49 -20.74 -4.59
CA GLN A 380 4.24 -20.15 -4.18
C GLN A 380 3.71 -19.13 -5.19
N THR A 381 2.44 -19.29 -5.58
CA THR A 381 1.71 -18.42 -6.50
C THR A 381 0.60 -17.68 -5.78
N ARG A 382 0.12 -16.59 -6.36
CA ARG A 382 -1.05 -15.86 -5.90
C ARG A 382 -1.89 -15.43 -7.09
N LEU A 383 -3.21 -15.39 -6.92
CA LEU A 383 -4.07 -14.72 -7.89
C LEU A 383 -3.96 -13.20 -7.72
N LEU A 384 -4.37 -12.42 -8.72
CA LEU A 384 -4.39 -10.97 -8.60
C LEU A 384 -5.54 -10.51 -7.68
N PHE A 385 -5.32 -10.65 -6.38
CA PHE A 385 -6.21 -10.20 -5.31
C PHE A 385 -7.66 -10.67 -5.50
N SER A 386 -8.59 -9.73 -5.67
CA SER A 386 -9.99 -10.03 -5.90
C SER A 386 -10.26 -10.56 -7.31
N GLY A 387 -9.36 -10.37 -8.28
CA GLY A 387 -9.60 -10.65 -9.69
C GLY A 387 -10.68 -9.71 -10.22
N ASN A 388 -11.95 -10.05 -9.99
CA ASN A 388 -13.07 -9.13 -10.15
C ASN A 388 -13.82 -8.94 -8.82
N LEU A 389 -13.62 -7.78 -8.17
CA LEU A 389 -14.23 -7.46 -6.88
C LEU A 389 -15.77 -7.59 -6.90
N ILE A 390 -16.45 -7.20 -7.98
CA ILE A 390 -17.92 -7.22 -8.04
C ILE A 390 -18.52 -8.65 -8.09
N LYS A 391 -17.68 -9.67 -8.32
CA LYS A 391 -18.06 -11.08 -8.31
C LYS A 391 -17.92 -11.74 -6.93
N HIS A 392 -17.33 -11.05 -5.95
CA HIS A 392 -17.17 -11.59 -4.60
C HIS A 392 -18.51 -11.61 -3.82
N PRO A 393 -18.66 -12.51 -2.84
CA PRO A 393 -19.90 -12.61 -2.04
C PRO A 393 -20.28 -11.33 -1.29
N CYS A 394 -19.32 -10.47 -0.94
CA CYS A 394 -19.62 -9.18 -0.30
C CYS A 394 -20.42 -8.23 -1.20
N PHE A 395 -20.45 -8.47 -2.52
CA PHE A 395 -21.28 -7.75 -3.47
C PHE A 395 -22.68 -8.34 -3.62
N ASP A 396 -22.98 -9.54 -3.10
CA ASP A 396 -24.25 -10.22 -3.38
C ASP A 396 -25.49 -9.40 -2.95
N GLN A 397 -25.38 -8.63 -1.87
CA GLN A 397 -26.48 -7.78 -1.38
C GLN A 397 -26.68 -6.48 -2.16
N ILE A 398 -25.64 -6.03 -2.87
CA ILE A 398 -25.64 -4.77 -3.63
C ILE A 398 -25.59 -4.99 -5.15
N ARG A 399 -25.40 -6.23 -5.60
CA ARG A 399 -25.36 -6.59 -7.01
C ARG A 399 -26.71 -6.26 -7.65
N SER A 400 -26.65 -5.60 -8.81
CA SER A 400 -27.84 -5.12 -9.53
C SER A 400 -28.62 -4.00 -8.82
N THR A 401 -27.99 -3.32 -7.86
CA THR A 401 -28.49 -2.05 -7.30
C THR A 401 -27.71 -0.87 -7.88
N ASP A 402 -28.06 0.35 -7.48
CA ASP A 402 -27.33 1.59 -7.81
C ASP A 402 -26.15 1.88 -6.86
N ALA A 403 -25.81 0.95 -5.97
CA ALA A 403 -24.71 1.08 -5.02
C ALA A 403 -23.31 1.14 -5.68
N TYR A 404 -23.20 0.78 -6.96
CA TYR A 404 -21.99 0.95 -7.77
C TYR A 404 -22.38 1.07 -9.25
N ARG A 405 -21.45 1.55 -10.08
CA ARG A 405 -21.62 1.63 -11.54
C ARG A 405 -20.46 0.98 -12.26
N ILE A 406 -20.70 0.46 -13.47
CA ILE A 406 -19.65 -0.02 -14.38
C ILE A 406 -19.67 0.89 -15.60
N ALA A 407 -18.51 1.45 -15.96
CA ALA A 407 -18.34 2.26 -17.15
C ALA A 407 -17.90 1.38 -18.33
N GLY A 408 -18.86 0.93 -19.14
CA GLY A 408 -18.62 0.00 -20.25
C GLY A 408 -18.64 -1.47 -19.82
N SER A 409 -17.68 -2.25 -20.30
CA SER A 409 -17.45 -3.66 -19.91
C SER A 409 -16.21 -3.79 -19.01
N LEU A 410 -16.10 -4.94 -18.34
CA LEU A 410 -14.96 -5.32 -17.49
C LEU A 410 -14.24 -6.54 -18.08
N ASP A 411 -14.07 -6.57 -19.41
CA ASP A 411 -13.62 -7.76 -20.13
C ASP A 411 -12.19 -8.15 -19.76
N ASN A 412 -11.29 -7.17 -19.61
CA ASN A 412 -9.92 -7.43 -19.18
C ASN A 412 -9.86 -7.83 -17.69
N THR A 413 -10.73 -7.24 -16.86
CA THR A 413 -10.88 -7.66 -15.47
C THR A 413 -11.35 -9.12 -15.36
N GLU A 414 -12.31 -9.55 -16.19
CA GLU A 414 -12.75 -10.95 -16.28
C GLU A 414 -11.63 -11.86 -16.81
N PHE A 415 -10.91 -11.42 -17.84
CA PHE A 415 -9.73 -12.12 -18.34
C PHE A 415 -8.72 -12.35 -17.22
N ILE A 416 -8.40 -11.32 -16.43
CA ILE A 416 -7.41 -11.39 -15.36
C ILE A 416 -7.86 -12.34 -14.25
N MET A 417 -9.13 -12.23 -13.82
CA MET A 417 -9.70 -13.11 -12.81
C MET A 417 -9.54 -14.59 -13.20
N ASN A 418 -9.69 -14.92 -14.48
CA ASN A 418 -9.68 -16.29 -14.98
C ASN A 418 -8.29 -16.80 -15.40
N ASN A 419 -7.39 -15.92 -15.86
CA ASN A 419 -6.16 -16.33 -16.55
C ASN A 419 -4.86 -15.84 -15.91
N THR A 420 -4.92 -14.96 -14.89
CA THR A 420 -3.72 -14.33 -14.32
C THR A 420 -3.39 -14.87 -12.93
N PHE A 421 -2.10 -14.93 -12.64
CA PHE A 421 -1.50 -15.16 -11.33
C PHE A 421 -0.19 -14.38 -11.22
N TRP A 422 0.44 -14.37 -10.06
CA TRP A 422 1.76 -13.78 -9.86
C TRP A 422 2.62 -14.60 -8.90
N VAL A 423 3.92 -14.41 -9.03
CA VAL A 423 4.97 -15.03 -8.18
C VAL A 423 5.85 -13.95 -7.56
N GLY A 424 6.67 -14.33 -6.57
CA GLY A 424 7.48 -13.38 -5.82
C GLY A 424 8.70 -12.88 -6.57
N VAL A 425 9.10 -11.63 -6.29
CA VAL A 425 10.39 -11.03 -6.70
C VAL A 425 10.99 -10.21 -5.55
N TYR A 426 10.68 -10.57 -4.30
CA TYR A 426 11.03 -9.76 -3.12
C TYR A 426 12.54 -9.84 -2.79
N PRO A 427 13.08 -8.93 -1.97
CA PRO A 427 14.53 -8.77 -1.78
C PRO A 427 15.26 -9.95 -1.14
N GLY A 428 14.55 -10.92 -0.56
CA GLY A 428 15.16 -12.09 0.08
C GLY A 428 15.25 -13.31 -0.82
N MET A 429 14.96 -13.16 -2.12
CA MET A 429 15.18 -14.20 -3.12
C MET A 429 16.59 -14.09 -3.71
N THR A 430 17.27 -15.22 -3.84
CA THR A 430 18.57 -15.32 -4.52
C THR A 430 18.38 -15.65 -6.00
N ASP A 431 19.44 -15.49 -6.80
CA ASP A 431 19.40 -15.81 -8.23
C ASP A 431 19.04 -17.29 -8.46
N GLU A 432 19.53 -18.21 -7.62
CA GLU A 432 19.20 -19.64 -7.70
C GLU A 432 17.70 -19.90 -7.48
N MET A 433 17.06 -19.14 -6.58
CA MET A 433 15.61 -19.23 -6.39
C MET A 433 14.86 -18.72 -7.63
N ILE A 434 15.34 -17.63 -8.25
CA ILE A 434 14.73 -17.08 -9.47
C ILE A 434 14.89 -18.07 -10.63
N ASP A 435 16.06 -18.67 -10.81
CA ASP A 435 16.34 -19.66 -11.85
C ASP A 435 15.47 -20.91 -11.70
N TYR A 436 15.36 -21.45 -10.47
CA TYR A 436 14.49 -22.59 -10.20
C TYR A 436 13.03 -22.26 -10.47
N MET A 437 12.55 -21.09 -10.01
CA MET A 437 11.20 -20.63 -10.27
C MET A 437 10.92 -20.47 -11.76
N ALA A 438 11.84 -19.89 -12.53
CA ALA A 438 11.70 -19.74 -13.98
C ALA A 438 11.62 -21.11 -14.67
N LYS A 439 12.50 -22.05 -14.31
CA LYS A 439 12.48 -23.43 -14.80
C LYS A 439 11.12 -24.09 -14.54
N THR A 440 10.63 -24.03 -13.30
CA THR A 440 9.33 -24.61 -12.93
C THR A 440 8.18 -24.00 -13.72
N ILE A 441 8.18 -22.69 -13.94
CA ILE A 441 7.15 -22.02 -14.74
C ILE A 441 7.20 -22.48 -16.20
N ILE A 442 8.41 -22.60 -16.78
CA ILE A 442 8.61 -23.07 -18.16
C ILE A 442 8.11 -24.50 -18.31
N GLU A 443 8.46 -25.40 -17.40
CA GLU A 443 7.96 -26.78 -17.38
C GLU A 443 6.42 -26.81 -17.31
N ALA A 444 5.83 -26.01 -16.42
CA ALA A 444 4.38 -25.94 -16.24
C ALA A 444 3.60 -25.54 -17.51
N VAL A 445 4.20 -24.74 -18.39
CA VAL A 445 3.54 -24.24 -19.62
C VAL A 445 3.92 -25.02 -20.88
N LEU A 446 4.97 -25.85 -20.82
CA LEU A 446 5.39 -26.71 -21.92
C LEU A 446 4.86 -28.15 -21.79
N GLU A 447 4.68 -28.64 -20.56
CA GLU A 447 4.24 -30.01 -20.28
C GLU A 447 2.73 -30.14 -20.00
N GLY A 448 2.07 -29.02 -19.67
CA GLY A 448 0.61 -28.91 -19.53
C GLY A 448 -0.10 -28.69 -20.85
#